data_AF-A0A3D5DBA4-F1
#
_entry.id   AF-A0A3D5DBA4-F1
#
_cell.length_a   1.000
_cell.length_b   1.000
_cell.length_c   1.000
_cell.angle_alpha   90.00
_cell.angle_beta   90.00
_cell.angle_gamma   90.00
#
_symmetry.space_group_name_H-M   'P 1'
#
loop_
_entity.id
_entity.type
_entity.pdbx_description
1 polymer ?
#
loop_
_entity_poly.entity_id
_entity_poly.type
_entity_poly.pdbx_seq_one_letter_code
_entity_poly.pdbx_strand_id
1 'polypeptide(L)'
;GLPTDRDQQCTVDQYGNDILQLCQDDEIDAVLLFPNCPVCHQSVSLVARYLEANGFPTVISGCAKDIVEYCGVPRFVFNDFPLGNSAGKPFEPKSQMQVIELCLELLVSAQTGGTTLNNPERWAKSDDWKADFCSLKGLDSVECVRLKLEFELQQKLGYAKKGKD
;
A
#
# COMPACT_ATOMS: atom_id res chain seq x y z
N GLY A 1 -3.35 -5.02 -11.84
CA GLY A 1 -2.82 -4.28 -10.68
C GLY A 1 -2.21 -2.98 -11.17
N LEU A 2 -2.36 -1.89 -10.42
CA LEU A 2 -1.87 -0.56 -10.82
C LEU A 2 -0.34 -0.56 -10.99
N PRO A 3 0.20 -0.15 -12.15
CA PRO A 3 1.64 0.03 -12.30
C PRO A 3 2.18 1.06 -11.29
N THR A 4 3.34 0.74 -10.70
CA THR A 4 4.04 1.70 -9.85
C THR A 4 4.84 2.64 -10.74
N ASP A 5 4.27 3.82 -11.00
CA ASP A 5 4.86 4.84 -11.86
C ASP A 5 5.12 6.14 -11.09
N ARG A 6 6.19 6.83 -11.44
CA ARG A 6 6.53 8.17 -10.93
C ARG A 6 5.88 9.28 -11.74
N ASP A 7 5.40 8.98 -12.94
CA ASP A 7 4.60 9.91 -13.73
C ASP A 7 3.18 9.97 -13.18
N GLN A 8 2.90 11.03 -12.44
CA GLN A 8 1.59 11.28 -11.83
C GLN A 8 0.51 11.50 -12.89
N GLN A 9 0.87 12.13 -14.01
CA GLN A 9 -0.09 12.40 -15.08
C GLN A 9 -0.48 11.10 -15.77
N CYS A 10 0.49 10.28 -16.17
CA CYS A 10 0.24 8.93 -16.69
C CYS A 10 -0.61 8.10 -15.71
N THR A 11 -0.29 8.17 -14.41
CA THR A 11 -1.03 7.45 -13.37
C THR A 11 -2.52 7.79 -13.35
N VAL A 12 -2.87 9.06 -13.52
CA VAL A 12 -4.27 9.52 -13.52
C VAL A 12 -4.91 9.30 -14.89
N ASP A 13 -4.30 9.84 -15.94
CA ASP A 13 -4.88 9.95 -17.28
C ASP A 13 -4.93 8.60 -18.00
N GLN A 14 -3.99 7.70 -17.74
CA GLN A 14 -3.99 6.37 -18.35
C GLN A 14 -4.49 5.32 -17.36
N TYR A 15 -3.74 5.08 -16.28
CA TYR A 15 -4.08 3.95 -15.39
C TYR A 15 -5.36 4.19 -14.59
N GLY A 16 -5.64 5.43 -14.20
CA GLY A 16 -6.92 5.79 -13.58
C GLY A 16 -8.10 5.51 -14.50
N ASN A 17 -8.00 5.86 -15.79
CA ASN A 17 -9.02 5.57 -16.80
C ASN A 17 -9.18 4.08 -17.06
N ASP A 18 -8.08 3.34 -17.19
CA ASP A 18 -8.13 1.89 -17.39
C ASP A 18 -8.86 1.19 -16.22
N ILE A 19 -8.56 1.59 -14.98
CA ILE A 19 -9.22 1.03 -13.79
C ILE A 19 -10.68 1.47 -13.70
N LEU A 20 -10.99 2.72 -14.04
CA LEU A 20 -12.36 3.21 -14.06
C LEU A 20 -13.23 2.39 -15.03
N GLN A 21 -12.71 2.12 -16.23
CA GLN A 21 -13.41 1.30 -17.22
C GLN A 21 -13.67 -0.12 -16.69
N LEU A 22 -12.66 -0.75 -16.07
CA LEU A 22 -12.84 -2.06 -15.43
C LEU A 22 -13.91 -2.02 -14.34
N CYS A 23 -13.92 -0.99 -13.50
CA CYS A 23 -14.94 -0.85 -12.46
C CYS A 23 -16.36 -0.70 -13.03
N GLN A 24 -16.51 -0.02 -14.16
CA GLN A 24 -17.79 0.14 -14.84
C GLN A 24 -18.25 -1.16 -15.53
N ASP A 25 -17.34 -1.84 -16.22
CA ASP A 25 -17.63 -3.06 -16.97
C ASP A 25 -18.01 -4.23 -16.05
N ASP A 26 -17.38 -4.32 -14.88
CA ASP A 26 -17.59 -5.39 -13.89
C ASP A 26 -18.61 -5.02 -12.80
N GLU A 27 -19.31 -3.88 -12.93
CA GLU A 27 -20.31 -3.38 -11.97
C GLU A 27 -19.78 -3.34 -10.51
N ILE A 28 -18.55 -2.84 -10.33
CA ILE A 28 -17.88 -2.80 -9.02
C ILE A 28 -18.51 -1.77 -8.08
N ASP A 29 -18.92 -2.19 -6.88
CA ASP A 29 -19.51 -1.29 -5.88
C ASP A 29 -18.49 -0.41 -5.14
N ALA A 30 -17.26 -0.92 -4.93
CA ALA A 30 -16.21 -0.24 -4.17
C ALA A 30 -14.83 -0.82 -4.46
N VAL A 31 -13.77 -0.02 -4.24
CA VAL A 31 -12.38 -0.42 -4.50
C VAL A 31 -11.53 -0.32 -3.24
N LEU A 32 -10.88 -1.44 -2.88
CA LEU A 32 -9.87 -1.50 -1.81
C LEU A 32 -8.46 -1.52 -2.40
N LEU A 33 -7.57 -0.68 -1.89
CA LEU A 33 -6.24 -0.46 -2.44
C LEU A 33 -5.15 -0.76 -1.40
N PHE A 34 -4.19 -1.63 -1.76
CA PHE A 34 -3.14 -2.16 -0.86
C PHE A 34 -1.72 -1.87 -1.38
N PRO A 35 -1.20 -0.64 -1.21
CA PRO A 35 0.16 -0.27 -1.62
C PRO A 35 1.25 -0.82 -0.69
N ASN A 36 2.41 -1.18 -1.25
CA ASN A 36 3.53 -1.81 -0.51
C ASN A 36 4.86 -1.04 -0.53
N CYS A 37 5.07 -0.06 -1.40
CA CYS A 37 6.28 0.76 -1.49
C CYS A 37 5.91 2.26 -1.50
N PRO A 38 6.87 3.19 -1.33
CA PRO A 38 6.54 4.61 -1.22
C PRO A 38 5.86 5.16 -2.48
N VAL A 39 6.37 4.77 -3.66
CA VAL A 39 5.82 5.26 -4.94
C VAL A 39 4.41 4.71 -5.16
N CYS A 40 4.15 3.43 -4.86
CA CYS A 40 2.81 2.91 -5.09
C CYS A 40 1.79 3.46 -4.09
N HIS A 41 2.17 3.88 -2.87
CA HIS A 41 1.26 4.62 -1.97
C HIS A 41 0.81 5.92 -2.64
N GLN A 42 1.71 6.63 -3.32
CA GLN A 42 1.36 7.80 -4.12
C GLN A 42 0.47 7.42 -5.31
N SER A 43 0.86 6.43 -6.12
CA SER A 43 0.11 6.05 -7.31
C SER A 43 -1.32 5.62 -6.98
N VAL A 44 -1.52 4.76 -5.97
CA VAL A 44 -2.87 4.36 -5.57
C VAL A 44 -3.65 5.52 -4.95
N SER A 45 -2.99 6.47 -4.28
CA SER A 45 -3.66 7.66 -3.73
C SER A 45 -4.20 8.56 -4.82
N LEU A 46 -3.45 8.73 -5.92
CA LEU A 46 -3.90 9.47 -7.09
C LEU A 46 -5.10 8.78 -7.75
N VAL A 47 -5.01 7.45 -7.95
CA VAL A 47 -6.11 6.66 -8.53
C VAL A 47 -7.34 6.65 -7.62
N ALA A 48 -7.19 6.52 -6.30
CA ALA A 48 -8.30 6.55 -5.35
C ALA A 48 -9.12 7.84 -5.47
N ARG A 49 -8.42 8.98 -5.56
CA ARG A 49 -9.06 10.30 -5.77
C ARG A 49 -9.74 10.39 -7.13
N TYR A 50 -9.09 9.86 -8.16
CA TYR A 50 -9.66 9.82 -9.51
C TYR A 50 -10.96 9.01 -9.56
N LEU A 51 -10.97 7.81 -8.98
CA LEU A 51 -12.13 6.93 -8.93
C LEU A 51 -13.28 7.55 -8.14
N GLU A 52 -13.00 8.18 -6.99
CA GLU A 52 -14.01 8.86 -6.18
C GLU A 52 -14.63 10.06 -6.87
N ALA A 53 -13.83 10.84 -7.60
CA ALA A 53 -14.35 11.92 -8.43
C ALA A 53 -15.29 11.41 -9.55
N ASN A 54 -15.18 10.12 -9.92
CA ASN A 54 -16.01 9.44 -10.91
C ASN A 54 -17.08 8.52 -10.29
N GLY A 55 -17.33 8.62 -8.98
CA GLY A 55 -18.44 7.94 -8.31
C GLY A 55 -18.15 6.53 -7.79
N PHE A 56 -16.90 6.06 -7.81
CA PHE A 56 -16.51 4.78 -7.23
C PHE A 56 -15.88 4.99 -5.85
N PRO A 57 -16.51 4.53 -4.76
CA PRO A 57 -15.99 4.75 -3.43
C PRO A 57 -14.73 3.90 -3.20
N THR A 58 -13.72 4.50 -2.58
CA THR A 58 -12.42 3.85 -2.38
C THR A 58 -11.97 3.89 -0.93
N VAL A 59 -11.18 2.89 -0.53
CA VAL A 59 -10.42 2.87 0.73
C VAL A 59 -9.01 2.38 0.45
N ILE A 60 -8.03 3.10 0.97
CA ILE A 60 -6.64 2.65 0.96
C ILE A 60 -6.33 2.03 2.32
N SER A 61 -5.66 0.88 2.33
CA SER A 61 -5.00 0.34 3.51
C SER A 61 -3.50 0.40 3.30
N GLY A 62 -2.73 1.06 4.16
CA GLY A 62 -1.32 1.32 3.87
C GLY A 62 -0.47 1.65 5.10
N CYS A 63 0.84 1.73 4.90
CA CYS A 63 1.83 1.93 5.97
C CYS A 63 2.56 3.29 5.86
N ALA A 64 2.56 3.95 4.70
CA ALA A 64 3.17 5.27 4.52
C ALA A 64 2.16 6.39 4.79
N LYS A 65 1.87 6.65 6.07
CA LYS A 65 0.84 7.61 6.51
C LYS A 65 1.05 9.00 5.95
N ASP A 66 2.28 9.48 6.02
CA ASP A 66 2.69 10.79 5.51
C ASP A 66 2.39 10.96 4.02
N ILE A 67 2.71 9.97 3.19
CA ILE A 67 2.45 10.00 1.75
C ILE A 67 0.95 10.04 1.46
N VAL A 68 0.19 9.15 2.11
CA VAL A 68 -1.25 8.98 1.84
C VAL A 68 -2.05 10.20 2.32
N GLU A 69 -1.75 10.71 3.52
CA GLU A 69 -2.39 11.92 4.05
C GLU A 69 -2.00 13.15 3.24
N TYR A 70 -0.74 13.27 2.80
CA TYR A 70 -0.32 14.36 1.90
C TYR A 70 -1.06 14.34 0.57
N CYS A 71 -1.30 13.16 0.00
CA CYS A 71 -2.08 13.03 -1.24
C CYS A 71 -3.56 13.39 -1.06
N GLY A 72 -4.09 13.47 0.17
CA GLY A 72 -5.46 13.91 0.43
C GLY A 72 -6.53 12.90 -0.03
N VAL A 73 -6.36 11.64 0.33
CA VAL A 73 -7.26 10.55 -0.08
C VAL A 73 -8.60 10.58 0.66
N PRO A 74 -9.69 10.03 0.08
CA PRO A 74 -11.01 10.06 0.72
C PRO A 74 -11.08 9.25 2.02
N ARG A 75 -10.56 8.01 2.02
CA ARG A 75 -10.58 7.10 3.17
C ARG A 75 -9.28 6.32 3.28
N PHE A 76 -8.72 6.24 4.48
CA PHE A 76 -7.44 5.58 4.74
C PHE A 76 -7.46 4.75 6.03
N VAL A 77 -7.10 3.48 5.93
CA VAL A 77 -6.73 2.62 7.06
C VAL A 77 -5.21 2.62 7.18
N PHE A 78 -4.70 3.23 8.23
CA PHE A 78 -3.28 3.25 8.53
C PHE A 78 -2.87 2.01 9.34
N ASN A 79 -1.88 1.27 8.84
CA ASN A 79 -1.23 0.18 9.54
C ASN A 79 0.18 0.61 9.96
N ASP A 80 0.42 0.73 11.27
CA ASP A 80 1.74 1.03 11.84
C ASP A 80 2.64 -0.21 11.85
N PHE A 81 2.86 -0.74 10.64
CA PHE A 81 3.64 -1.93 10.33
C PHE A 81 4.82 -1.55 9.42
N PRO A 82 5.85 -2.40 9.31
CA PRO A 82 6.91 -2.22 8.32
C PRO A 82 6.33 -2.07 6.92
N LEU A 83 6.90 -1.15 6.14
CA LEU A 83 6.46 -0.88 4.78
C LEU A 83 6.44 -2.17 3.94
N GLY A 84 5.32 -2.42 3.27
CA GLY A 84 5.08 -3.66 2.51
C GLY A 84 4.03 -4.59 3.12
N ASN A 85 3.51 -4.27 4.32
CA ASN A 85 2.52 -5.07 5.03
C ASN A 85 1.16 -4.35 5.12
N SER A 86 0.70 -3.81 3.99
CA SER A 86 -0.55 -3.02 3.92
C SER A 86 -1.82 -3.84 4.10
N ALA A 87 -1.77 -5.15 3.85
CA ALA A 87 -2.90 -6.06 3.94
C ALA A 87 -2.94 -6.84 5.26
N GLY A 88 -2.18 -6.43 6.29
CA GLY A 88 -2.02 -7.17 7.54
C GLY A 88 -0.67 -7.88 7.66
N LYS A 89 -0.47 -8.59 8.77
CA LYS A 89 0.77 -9.33 9.02
C LYS A 89 0.95 -10.52 8.06
N PRO A 90 2.20 -10.82 7.66
CA PRO A 90 2.48 -11.93 6.77
C PRO A 90 2.15 -13.26 7.47
N PHE A 91 1.52 -14.17 6.73
CA PHE A 91 1.13 -15.51 7.21
C PHE A 91 0.17 -15.53 8.41
N GLU A 92 -0.50 -14.41 8.70
CA GLU A 92 -1.49 -14.31 9.77
C GLU A 92 -2.87 -13.94 9.21
N PRO A 93 -3.70 -14.94 8.83
CA PRO A 93 -5.01 -14.69 8.23
C PRO A 93 -5.97 -13.86 9.10
N LYS A 94 -5.84 -13.93 10.43
CA LYS A 94 -6.66 -13.12 11.35
C LYS A 94 -6.33 -11.63 11.25
N SER A 95 -5.05 -11.29 11.20
CA SER A 95 -4.60 -9.91 10.99
C SER A 95 -5.08 -9.39 9.63
N GLN A 96 -4.96 -10.21 8.59
CA GLN A 96 -5.40 -9.85 7.24
C GLN A 96 -6.91 -9.62 7.17
N MET A 97 -7.70 -10.50 7.80
CA MET A 97 -9.15 -10.33 7.88
C MET A 97 -9.52 -9.04 8.64
N GLN A 98 -8.87 -8.76 9.76
CA GLN A 98 -9.11 -7.55 10.54
C GLN A 98 -8.86 -6.28 9.70
N VAL A 99 -7.82 -6.26 8.86
CA VAL A 99 -7.58 -5.13 7.95
C VAL A 99 -8.72 -4.95 6.96
N ILE A 100 -9.24 -6.03 6.36
CA ILE A 100 -10.39 -5.97 5.46
C ILE A 100 -11.64 -5.47 6.18
N GLU A 101 -11.91 -5.96 7.39
CA GLU A 101 -13.03 -5.51 8.23
C GLU A 101 -12.95 -4.01 8.50
N LEU A 102 -11.78 -3.49 8.89
CA LEU A 102 -11.56 -2.06 9.10
C LEU A 102 -11.77 -1.24 7.82
N CYS A 103 -11.34 -1.74 6.67
CA CYS A 103 -11.57 -1.07 5.39
C CYS A 103 -13.06 -0.98 5.07
N LEU A 104 -13.80 -2.07 5.23
CA LEU A 104 -15.25 -2.11 4.95
C LEU A 104 -16.04 -1.27 5.96
N GLU A 105 -15.65 -1.29 7.24
CA GLU A 105 -16.24 -0.43 8.27
C GLU A 105 -16.01 1.05 7.93
N LEU A 106 -14.78 1.43 7.56
CA LEU A 106 -14.45 2.80 7.18
C LEU A 106 -15.19 3.24 5.91
N LEU A 107 -15.34 2.34 4.93
CA LEU A 107 -16.08 2.60 3.69
C LEU A 107 -17.50 3.10 4.00
N VAL A 108 -18.19 2.44 4.93
CA VAL A 108 -19.59 2.71 5.30
C VAL A 108 -19.71 3.85 6.32
N SER A 109 -18.78 3.97 7.27
CA SER A 109 -18.90 4.89 8.41
C SER A 109 -18.34 6.29 8.16
N ALA A 110 -17.43 6.48 7.20
CA ALA A 110 -16.82 7.77 6.93
C ALA A 110 -17.86 8.79 6.44
N GLN A 111 -17.98 9.92 7.16
CA GLN A 111 -18.91 10.99 6.81
C GLN A 111 -18.30 12.07 5.90
N THR A 112 -16.97 12.14 5.86
CA THR A 112 -16.21 13.13 5.09
C THR A 112 -14.99 12.49 4.44
N GLY A 113 -14.54 13.04 3.31
CA GLY A 113 -13.23 12.70 2.74
C GLY A 113 -12.09 13.10 3.67
N GLY A 114 -10.91 12.51 3.50
CA GLY A 114 -9.76 12.72 4.38
C GLY A 114 -9.84 11.98 5.72
N THR A 115 -10.69 10.95 5.82
CA THR A 115 -10.84 10.20 7.09
C THR A 115 -9.76 9.13 7.20
N THR A 116 -8.92 9.22 8.24
CA THR A 116 -7.91 8.21 8.59
C THR A 116 -8.35 7.40 9.81
N LEU A 117 -8.47 6.07 9.66
CA LEU A 117 -8.64 5.11 10.73
C LEU A 117 -7.30 4.44 11.04
N ASN A 118 -6.88 4.39 12.30
CA ASN A 118 -5.67 3.65 12.68
C ASN A 118 -6.05 2.20 13.03
N ASN A 119 -5.39 1.24 12.40
CA ASN A 119 -5.50 -0.17 12.80
C ASN A 119 -4.97 -0.34 14.23
N PRO A 120 -5.75 -0.88 15.18
CA PRO A 120 -5.31 -1.05 16.56
C PRO A 120 -4.29 -2.19 16.75
N GLU A 121 -4.10 -3.05 15.77
CA GLU A 121 -3.12 -4.12 15.83
C GLU A 121 -1.69 -3.58 15.87
N ARG A 122 -0.84 -4.17 16.73
CA ARG A 122 0.59 -3.85 16.81
C ARG A 122 1.42 -4.85 16.02
N TRP A 123 2.44 -4.36 15.29
CA TRP A 123 3.37 -5.22 14.56
C TRP A 123 4.08 -6.23 15.47
N ALA A 124 4.66 -5.73 16.57
CA ALA A 124 5.41 -6.51 17.53
C ALA A 124 5.07 -6.07 18.97
N LYS A 125 5.64 -6.77 19.96
CA LYS A 125 5.45 -6.43 21.38
C LYS A 125 6.01 -5.06 21.75
N SER A 126 7.09 -4.64 21.08
CA SER A 126 7.73 -3.34 21.22
C SER A 126 7.91 -2.68 19.85
N ASP A 127 8.19 -1.38 19.86
CA ASP A 127 8.43 -0.56 18.67
C ASP A 127 9.89 -0.58 18.20
N ASP A 128 10.75 -1.43 18.79
CA ASP A 128 12.19 -1.51 18.49
C ASP A 128 12.45 -1.78 17.00
N TRP A 129 11.54 -2.53 16.36
CA TRP A 129 11.58 -2.80 14.91
C TRP A 129 11.65 -1.53 14.06
N LYS A 130 11.13 -0.39 14.53
CA LYS A 130 11.16 0.88 13.78
C LYS A 130 12.58 1.42 13.63
N ALA A 131 13.44 1.17 14.64
CA ALA A 131 14.85 1.57 14.60
C ALA A 131 15.68 0.61 13.72
N ASP A 132 15.25 -0.64 13.61
CA ASP A 132 15.91 -1.68 12.82
C ASP A 132 15.48 -1.65 11.33
N PHE A 133 14.26 -1.21 11.03
CA PHE A 133 13.70 -1.24 9.68
C PHE A 133 14.53 -0.42 8.68
N CYS A 134 15.08 -1.09 7.67
CA CYS A 134 16.00 -0.52 6.67
C CYS A 134 17.25 0.18 7.27
N SER A 135 17.62 -0.16 8.50
CA SER A 135 18.78 0.41 9.20
C SER A 135 20.01 -0.47 9.02
N LEU A 136 21.17 0.17 8.82
CA LEU A 136 22.46 -0.50 8.90
C LEU A 136 23.07 -0.44 10.31
N LYS A 137 22.46 0.34 11.22
CA LYS A 137 22.98 0.48 12.58
C LYS A 137 22.84 -0.84 13.32
N GLY A 138 23.90 -1.26 14.01
CA GLY A 138 23.92 -2.49 14.79
C GLY A 138 24.28 -3.75 13.99
N LEU A 139 24.45 -3.65 12.67
CA LEU A 139 24.93 -4.76 11.83
C LEU A 139 26.46 -4.78 11.80
N ASP A 140 27.05 -5.97 11.90
CA ASP A 140 28.48 -6.16 11.66
C ASP A 140 28.80 -6.26 10.15
N SER A 141 30.09 -6.23 9.81
CA SER A 141 30.53 -6.27 8.40
C SER A 141 30.15 -7.56 7.68
N VAL A 142 30.06 -8.69 8.40
CA VAL A 142 29.72 -9.99 7.81
C VAL A 142 28.24 -10.01 7.43
N GLU A 143 27.40 -9.52 8.33
CA GLU A 143 25.95 -9.45 8.15
C GLU A 143 25.57 -8.46 7.03
N CYS A 144 26.27 -7.33 6.94
CA CYS A 144 26.11 -6.40 5.83
C CYS A 144 26.40 -7.05 4.46
N VAL A 145 27.47 -7.85 4.37
CA VAL A 145 27.81 -8.58 3.13
C VAL A 145 26.74 -9.62 2.82
N ARG A 146 26.25 -10.36 3.82
CA ARG A 146 25.19 -11.36 3.66
C ARG A 146 23.91 -10.73 3.10
N LEU A 147 23.41 -9.68 3.75
CA LEU A 147 22.18 -8.97 3.33
C LEU A 147 22.32 -8.35 1.94
N LYS A 148 23.50 -7.81 1.61
CA LYS A 148 23.78 -7.29 0.26
C LYS A 148 23.68 -8.39 -0.79
N LEU A 149 24.29 -9.56 -0.54
CA LEU A 149 24.23 -10.69 -1.46
C LEU A 149 22.79 -11.20 -1.61
N GLU A 150 22.01 -11.28 -0.53
CA GLU A 150 20.59 -11.63 -0.59
C GLU A 150 19.78 -10.65 -1.44
N PHE A 151 20.00 -9.34 -1.26
CA PHE A 151 19.36 -8.32 -2.05
C PHE A 151 19.73 -8.41 -3.54
N GLU A 152 21.00 -8.62 -3.87
CA GLU A 152 21.46 -8.83 -5.24
C GLU A 152 20.84 -10.09 -5.88
N LEU A 153 20.67 -11.17 -5.12
CA LEU A 153 19.97 -12.38 -5.56
C LEU A 153 18.49 -12.10 -5.83
N GLN A 154 17.80 -11.39 -4.93
CA GLN A 154 16.41 -11.00 -5.11
C GLN A 154 16.22 -10.13 -6.36
N GLN A 155 17.12 -9.16 -6.59
CA GLN A 155 17.09 -8.35 -7.81
C GLN A 155 17.25 -9.23 -9.06
N LYS A 156 18.24 -10.13 -9.10
CA LYS A 156 18.44 -11.04 -10.23
C LYS A 156 17.19 -11.87 -10.51
N LEU A 157 16.54 -12.42 -9.49
CA LEU A 157 15.29 -13.17 -9.63
C LEU A 157 14.15 -12.29 -10.14
N GLY A 158 14.02 -11.07 -9.62
CA GLY A 158 13.00 -10.11 -10.05
C GLY A 158 13.17 -9.67 -11.51
N TYR A 159 14.39 -9.34 -11.93
CA TYR A 159 14.69 -8.94 -13.31
C TYR A 159 14.64 -10.11 -14.29
N ALA A 160 15.02 -11.32 -13.88
CA ALA A 160 14.90 -12.52 -14.72
C ALA A 160 13.45 -12.85 -15.09
N LYS A 161 12.48 -12.45 -14.25
CA LYS A 161 11.04 -12.60 -14.54
C LYS A 161 10.49 -11.51 -15.47
N LYS A 162 11.10 -10.32 -15.51
CA LYS A 162 10.65 -9.19 -16.36
C LYS A 162 10.94 -9.36 -17.87
N GLY A 163 11.80 -10.31 -18.26
CA GLY A 163 12.19 -10.52 -19.66
C GLY A 163 11.48 -11.68 -20.36
N LYS A 164 10.40 -12.23 -19.78
CA LYS A 164 9.70 -13.42 -20.32
C LYS A 164 8.22 -13.19 -20.68
N ASP A 165 7.73 -11.96 -20.56
CA ASP A 165 6.39 -11.57 -21.01
C ASP A 165 6.51 -10.51 -22.10
#